data_AF-E2BIH7-F1
#
_entry.id   AF-E2BIH7-F1
#
_cell.length_a   1.000
_cell.length_b   1.000
_cell.length_c   1.000
_cell.angle_alpha   90.00
_cell.angle_beta   90.00
_cell.angle_gamma   90.00
#
_symmetry.space_group_name_H-M   'P 1'
#
loop_
_entity.id
_entity.type
_entity.pdbx_description
1 polymer ?
#
loop_
_entity_poly.entity_id
_entity_poly.type
_entity_poly.pdbx_seq_one_letter_code
_entity_poly.pdbx_strand_id
1 'polypeptide(L)'
;MLLSTTYPLNTSDTKRMQIRLRASNDETTFEPTIKLSGNTSTGIQFDFATWEKFKKYMKHIDDYLHSVTRPVPEPVHINDVIITFTTVYGARAIMETENMKTTEGIAVV
;
A
#
# COMPACT_ATOMS: atom_id res chain seq x y z
N MET A 1 3.48 19.42 13.00
CA MET A 1 3.46 18.48 11.85
C MET A 1 4.90 18.27 11.43
N LEU A 2 5.45 17.08 11.67
CA LEU A 2 6.75 16.73 11.07
C LEU A 2 6.57 16.65 9.56
N LEU A 3 7.62 16.99 8.80
CA LEU A 3 7.63 17.14 7.35
C LEU A 3 6.74 16.10 6.62
N SER A 4 5.70 16.56 5.92
CA SER A 4 4.78 15.72 5.15
C SER A 4 4.50 16.37 3.80
N THR A 5 4.57 15.59 2.73
CA THR A 5 4.23 16.02 1.37
C THR A 5 3.23 15.06 0.77
N THR A 6 2.17 15.60 0.18
CA THR A 6 1.09 14.84 -0.47
C THR A 6 1.16 15.06 -1.97
N TYR A 7 1.14 13.96 -2.72
CA TYR A 7 1.14 13.92 -4.17
C TYR A 7 -0.20 13.36 -4.65
N PRO A 8 -0.96 14.08 -5.49
CA PRO A 8 -2.13 13.52 -6.14
C PRO A 8 -1.69 12.46 -7.16
N LEU A 9 -2.35 11.30 -7.14
CA LEU A 9 -2.13 10.21 -8.10
C LEU A 9 -3.15 10.21 -9.24
N ASN A 10 -4.18 11.06 -9.15
CA ASN A 10 -5.15 11.26 -10.21
C ASN A 10 -5.71 12.69 -10.20
N THR A 11 -6.35 13.08 -11.30
CA THR A 11 -6.88 14.44 -11.53
C THR A 11 -8.01 14.82 -10.58
N SER A 12 -8.77 13.85 -10.08
CA SER A 12 -9.89 14.11 -9.15
C SER A 12 -9.45 14.23 -7.69
N ASP A 13 -8.14 14.16 -7.39
CA ASP A 13 -7.58 14.25 -6.04
C ASP A 13 -8.17 13.23 -5.04
N THR A 14 -8.72 12.13 -5.57
CA THR A 14 -9.34 11.04 -4.82
C THR A 14 -8.35 9.92 -4.52
N LYS A 15 -7.19 9.92 -5.19
CA LYS A 15 -6.10 8.97 -4.98
C LYS A 15 -4.84 9.77 -4.68
N ARG A 16 -4.17 9.47 -3.57
CA ARG A 16 -3.05 10.27 -3.08
C ARG A 16 -1.93 9.39 -2.52
N MET A 17 -0.70 9.80 -2.77
CA MET A 17 0.49 9.30 -2.09
C MET A 17 0.94 10.35 -1.08
N GLN A 18 1.26 9.95 0.14
CA GLN A 18 1.78 10.84 1.17
C GLN A 18 3.13 10.32 1.64
N ILE A 19 4.13 11.19 1.64
CA ILE A 19 5.45 10.92 2.20
C ILE A 19 5.53 11.69 3.50
N ARG A 20 5.81 10.99 4.60
CA ARG A 20 5.74 11.53 5.97
C ARG A 20 6.93 11.04 6.78
N LEU A 21 7.35 11.82 7.77
CA LEU A 21 8.22 11.34 8.83
C LEU A 21 7.40 10.91 10.05
N ARG A 22 7.60 9.68 10.50
CA ARG A 22 6.99 9.11 11.72
C ARG A 22 8.09 8.97 12.78
N ALA A 23 7.78 9.29 14.04
CA ALA A 23 8.70 8.97 15.13
C ALA A 23 8.87 7.45 15.25
N SER A 24 10.10 6.99 15.45
CA SER A 24 10.38 5.60 15.79
C SER A 24 9.72 5.24 17.12
N ASN A 25 9.53 3.95 17.40
CA ASN A 25 8.82 3.51 18.60
C ASN A 25 9.53 3.89 19.91
N ASP A 26 10.84 4.12 19.87
CA ASP A 26 11.66 4.62 20.97
C ASP A 26 11.74 6.15 21.02
N GLU A 27 11.04 6.85 20.10
CA GLU A 27 10.97 8.31 19.97
C GLU A 27 12.32 9.03 19.79
N THR A 28 13.41 8.29 19.56
CA THR A 28 14.75 8.84 19.42
C THR A 28 15.05 9.30 17.99
N THR A 29 14.35 8.76 17.00
CA THR A 29 14.57 9.02 15.58
C THR A 29 13.27 9.23 14.80
N PHE A 30 13.40 9.68 13.56
CA PHE A 30 12.30 9.78 12.62
C PHE A 30 12.56 8.92 11.40
N GLU A 31 11.56 8.15 11.01
CA GLU A 31 11.62 7.25 9.86
C GLU A 31 10.65 7.71 8.77
N PRO A 32 11.07 7.67 7.49
CA PRO A 32 10.19 7.97 6.38
C PRO A 32 9.16 6.85 6.19
N THR A 33 7.91 7.27 6.01
CA THR A 33 6.77 6.40 5.72
C THR A 33 6.05 6.91 4.49
N ILE A 34 5.55 5.96 3.70
CA ILE A 34 4.78 6.22 2.49
C ILE A 34 3.37 5.72 2.73
N LYS A 35 2.36 6.54 2.43
CA LYS A 35 0.96 6.14 2.52
C LYS A 35 0.27 6.29 1.17
N LEU A 36 -0.31 5.22 0.66
CA LEU A 36 -1.21 5.25 -0.49
C LEU A 36 -2.65 5.28 0.00
N SER A 37 -3.48 6.20 -0.49
CA SER A 37 -4.86 6.35 -0.02
C SER A 37 -5.83 6.66 -1.15
N GLY A 38 -7.06 6.17 -0.99
CA GLY A 38 -8.21 6.43 -1.87
C GLY A 38 -9.35 7.14 -1.11
N ASN A 39 -10.49 7.35 -1.79
CA ASN A 39 -11.65 8.04 -1.24
C ASN A 39 -12.30 7.38 -0.01
N THR A 40 -12.26 6.05 0.09
CA THR A 40 -13.11 5.30 1.02
C THR A 40 -12.33 4.37 1.95
N SER A 41 -11.01 4.33 1.85
CA SER A 41 -10.18 3.47 2.66
C SER A 41 -9.21 4.27 3.51
N THR A 42 -8.87 3.73 4.67
CA THR A 42 -7.89 4.26 5.63
C THR A 42 -6.50 4.45 5.00
N GLY A 43 -6.28 3.98 3.77
CA GLY A 43 -5.02 3.97 3.06
C GLY A 43 -4.07 2.92 3.63
N ILE A 44 -3.03 2.60 2.88
CA ILE A 44 -2.05 1.57 3.22
C ILE A 44 -0.73 2.28 3.46
N GLN A 45 -0.09 1.95 4.57
CA GLN A 45 1.14 2.57 4.99
C GLN A 45 2.31 1.60 4.85
N PHE A 46 3.38 2.10 4.27
CA PHE A 46 4.63 1.39 4.09
C PHE A 46 5.70 2.09 4.92
N ASP A 47 6.48 1.30 5.66
CA ASP A 47 7.83 1.73 6.00
C ASP A 47 8.70 1.77 4.73
N PHE A 48 9.87 2.40 4.84
CA PHE A 48 10.75 2.59 3.70
C PHE A 48 11.27 1.27 3.10
N ALA A 49 11.56 0.26 3.91
CA ALA A 49 12.07 -1.03 3.43
C ALA A 49 10.99 -1.81 2.68
N THR A 50 9.75 -1.78 3.17
CA THR A 50 8.58 -2.37 2.53
C THR A 50 8.29 -1.65 1.20
N TRP A 51 8.37 -0.31 1.17
CA TRP A 51 8.19 0.49 -0.04
C TRP A 51 9.23 0.16 -1.13
N GLU A 52 10.51 0.03 -0.77
CA GLU A 52 11.56 -0.36 -1.73
C GLU A 52 11.31 -1.72 -2.36
N LYS A 53 10.77 -2.68 -1.60
CA LYS A 53 10.37 -3.98 -2.14
C LYS A 53 9.12 -3.87 -3.02
N PHE A 54 8.12 -3.11 -2.59
CA PHE A 54 6.90 -2.85 -3.37
C PHE A 54 7.20 -2.30 -4.77
N LYS A 55 8.10 -1.32 -4.87
CA LYS A 55 8.52 -0.75 -6.17
C LYS A 55 9.03 -1.79 -7.17
N LYS A 56 9.67 -2.87 -6.70
CA LYS A 56 10.19 -3.94 -7.59
C LYS A 56 9.06 -4.72 -8.26
N TYR A 57 7.88 -4.75 -7.65
CA TYR A 57 6.70 -5.42 -8.20
C TYR A 57 5.83 -4.51 -9.05
N MET A 58 6.09 -3.19 -9.11
CA MET A 58 5.28 -2.25 -9.89
C MET A 58 5.16 -2.65 -11.36
N LYS A 59 6.24 -3.12 -12.00
CA LYS A 59 6.18 -3.60 -13.38
C LYS A 59 5.29 -4.85 -13.51
N HIS A 60 5.35 -5.77 -12.55
CA HIS A 60 4.52 -6.97 -12.58
C HIS A 60 3.04 -6.64 -12.38
N ILE A 61 2.75 -5.67 -11.49
CA ILE A 61 1.41 -5.12 -11.28
C ILE A 61 0.91 -4.45 -12.55
N ASP A 62 1.72 -3.60 -13.17
CA ASP A 62 1.38 -2.89 -14.41
C ASP A 62 1.08 -3.86 -15.57
N ASP A 63 1.94 -4.86 -15.76
CA ASP A 63 1.75 -5.95 -16.70
C ASP A 63 0.41 -6.66 -16.49
N TYR A 64 0.06 -6.97 -15.24
CA TYR A 64 -1.21 -7.62 -14.93
C TYR A 64 -2.40 -6.72 -15.27
N LEU A 65 -2.39 -5.48 -14.78
CA LEU A 65 -3.51 -4.55 -14.94
C LEU A 65 -3.83 -4.24 -16.41
N HIS A 66 -2.82 -4.19 -17.27
CA HIS A 66 -2.97 -3.92 -18.70
C HIS A 66 -3.06 -5.18 -19.57
N SER A 67 -2.92 -6.37 -18.99
CA SER A 67 -3.08 -7.60 -19.74
C SER A 67 -4.56 -7.92 -20.00
N VAL A 68 -4.86 -8.45 -21.18
CA VAL A 68 -6.20 -8.97 -21.48
C VAL A 68 -6.27 -10.47 -21.18
N THR A 69 -5.19 -11.21 -21.42
CA THR A 69 -5.18 -12.68 -21.47
C THR A 69 -4.37 -13.38 -20.38
N ARG A 70 -3.60 -12.64 -19.56
CA ARG A 70 -2.74 -13.31 -18.56
C ARG A 70 -3.58 -13.97 -17.46
N PRO A 71 -3.18 -15.16 -16.97
CA PRO A 71 -3.78 -15.74 -15.78
C PRO A 71 -3.56 -14.82 -14.57
N VAL A 72 -4.41 -14.97 -13.55
CA VAL A 72 -4.23 -14.27 -12.27
C VAL A 72 -2.95 -14.77 -11.61
N PRO A 73 -1.96 -13.90 -11.32
CA PRO A 73 -0.73 -14.30 -10.64
C PRO A 73 -0.99 -14.72 -9.19
N GLU A 74 -0.05 -15.48 -8.63
CA GLU A 74 -0.01 -15.77 -7.19
C GLU A 74 0.13 -14.47 -6.36
N PRO A 75 -0.44 -14.42 -5.15
CA PRO A 75 -0.25 -13.30 -4.25
C PRO A 75 1.22 -13.02 -3.94
N VAL A 76 1.59 -11.75 -3.88
CA VAL A 76 2.94 -11.31 -3.54
C VAL A 76 2.98 -10.92 -2.08
N HIS A 77 3.88 -11.55 -1.33
CA HIS A 77 4.10 -11.26 0.08
C HIS A 77 5.30 -10.33 0.25
N ILE A 78 5.07 -9.14 0.82
CA ILE A 78 6.07 -8.11 1.07
C ILE A 78 6.03 -7.71 2.54
N ASN A 79 6.92 -8.30 3.34
CA ASN A 79 6.94 -8.09 4.80
C ASN A 79 5.54 -8.36 5.39
N ASP A 80 4.92 -7.36 5.99
CA ASP A 80 3.59 -7.42 6.59
C ASP A 80 2.47 -6.96 5.62
N VAL A 81 2.73 -6.93 4.30
CA VAL A 81 1.73 -6.60 3.28
C VAL A 81 1.60 -7.75 2.27
N ILE A 82 0.38 -8.08 1.89
CA ILE A 82 0.05 -9.06 0.85
C ILE A 82 -0.65 -8.32 -0.29
N ILE A 83 -0.10 -8.46 -1.50
CA ILE A 83 -0.70 -7.96 -2.74
C ILE A 83 -1.38 -9.14 -3.42
N THR A 84 -2.70 -9.08 -3.55
CA THR A 84 -3.51 -10.07 -4.25
C THR A 84 -4.01 -9.50 -5.57
N PHE A 85 -3.87 -10.26 -6.64
CA PHE A 85 -4.38 -9.90 -7.96
C PHE A 85 -5.81 -10.41 -8.11
N THR A 86 -6.70 -9.56 -8.62
CA THR A 86 -8.12 -9.90 -8.76
C THR A 86 -8.72 -9.26 -10.00
N THR A 87 -9.94 -9.65 -10.34
CA THR A 87 -10.73 -9.06 -11.41
C THR A 87 -12.10 -8.71 -10.84
N VAL A 88 -12.46 -7.44 -10.91
CA VAL A 88 -13.71 -6.90 -10.34
C VAL A 88 -14.48 -6.23 -11.46
N TYR A 89 -15.73 -6.64 -11.67
CA TYR A 89 -16.58 -6.15 -12.77
C TYR A 89 -15.92 -6.22 -14.17
N GLY A 90 -15.12 -7.27 -14.42
CA GLY A 90 -14.41 -7.45 -15.69
C GLY A 90 -13.16 -6.59 -15.86
N ALA A 91 -12.83 -5.73 -14.88
CA ALA A 91 -11.59 -4.96 -14.85
C ALA A 91 -10.58 -5.62 -13.89
N ARG A 92 -9.33 -5.72 -14.33
CA ARG A 92 -8.24 -6.21 -13.48
C ARG A 92 -7.91 -5.18 -12.40
N ALA A 93 -7.69 -5.67 -11.19
CA ALA A 93 -7.37 -4.85 -10.03
C ALA A 93 -6.38 -5.57 -9.12
N ILE A 94 -5.78 -4.82 -8.21
CA ILE A 94 -5.01 -5.37 -7.10
C ILE A 94 -5.70 -5.01 -5.78
N MET A 95 -5.59 -5.90 -4.82
CA MET A 95 -5.97 -5.70 -3.44
C MET A 95 -4.72 -5.82 -2.59
N GLU A 96 -4.54 -4.91 -1.66
CA GLU A 96 -3.43 -4.94 -0.72
C GLU A 96 -4.00 -5.10 0.69
N THR A 97 -3.43 -6.03 1.45
CA THR A 97 -3.91 -6.39 2.79
C THR A 97 -2.72 -6.39 3.74
N GLU A 98 -2.83 -5.75 4.90
CA GLU A 98 -1.83 -5.90 5.94
C GLU A 98 -1.97 -7.29 6.56
N ASN A 99 -0.88 -8.05 6.57
CA ASN A 99 -0.76 -9.26 7.36
C ASN A 99 -0.66 -8.79 8.81
N MET A 100 -1.79 -8.69 9.50
CA MET A 100 -1.81 -8.41 10.93
C MET A 100 -0.94 -9.47 11.62
N LYS A 101 0.30 -9.11 11.97
CA LYS A 101 0.90 -9.71 13.15
C LYS A 101 -0.03 -9.33 14.27
N THR A 102 -0.64 -10.34 14.88
CA THR A 102 -1.51 -10.23 16.05
C THR A 102 -0.83 -9.38 17.11
N THR A 103 -1.03 -8.07 17.07
CA THR A 103 -0.91 -7.25 18.28
C THR A 103 -2.19 -7.57 19.03
N GLU A 104 -2.01 -8.20 20.19
CA GLU A 104 -3.06 -8.74 21.05
C GLU A 104 -4.31 -7.85 21.09
N GLY A 105 -5.46 -8.51 20.95
CA GLY A 105 -6.72 -7.86 20.64
C GLY A 105 -7.20 -6.87 21.69
N ILE A 106 -7.92 -5.87 21.21
CA ILE A 106 -9.01 -5.26 21.97
C ILE A 106 -10.16 -5.06 20.98
N ALA A 107 -11.24 -5.82 21.18
CA ALA A 107 -12.53 -5.51 20.60
C ALA A 107 -13.05 -4.23 21.26
N VAL A 108 -13.45 -3.25 20.46
CA VAL A 108 -14.30 -2.15 20.93
C VAL A 108 -15.61 -2.25 20.16
N VAL A 109 -16.67 -2.45 20.93
CA VAL A 109 -18.08 -2.55 20.52
C VAL A 109 -18.51 -1.32 19.74
#